data_AF-A0AB34KR13-F1
#
_entry.id   AF-A0AB34KR13-F1
#
_cell.length_a   1.000
_cell.length_b   1.000
_cell.length_c   1.000
_cell.angle_alpha   90.00
_cell.angle_beta   90.00
_cell.angle_gamma   90.00
#
_symmetry.space_group_name_H-M   'P 1'
#
loop_
_entity.id
_entity.type
_entity.pdbx_description
1 polymer ?
#
loop_
_entity_poly.entity_id
_entity_poly.type
_entity_poly.pdbx_seq_one_letter_code
_entity_poly.pdbx_strand_id
1 'polypeptide(L)'
;MKLTAISLLVSSTAAFPALLNLKGNEKLLDTSVLDLNKHKAKKNIYPAADPKNCPFNPDHVPAAPWNASFPYNHANNGLPGKGKGGYQVPAPGDEEHRFIHPTATDIRGPCPGMNMLANHGFIARDGITDLAEVTDACQNVFNMGWDLANVISLVALVLGDGDIVSRKFSIGCDATNRTAAAPQVAGSQPGLNGHNNFEADASMGRDDFFLNEGDN
;
A
#
# COMPACT_ATOMS: atom_id res chain seq x y z
N MET A 1 32.96 22.34 6.06
CA MET A 1 31.74 21.67 5.57
C MET A 1 30.92 21.19 6.76
N LYS A 2 30.05 22.04 7.31
CA LYS A 2 29.06 21.69 8.34
C LYS A 2 27.86 22.59 8.11
N LEU A 3 27.02 22.28 7.11
CA LEU A 3 25.75 23.02 6.91
C LEU A 3 24.67 22.29 6.09
N THR A 4 24.81 20.97 5.83
CA THR A 4 23.85 20.24 4.96
C THR A 4 22.96 19.23 5.68
N ALA A 5 23.10 19.04 6.99
CA ALA A 5 22.33 18.02 7.72
C ALA A 5 21.01 18.51 8.37
N ILE A 6 20.63 19.78 8.20
CA ILE A 6 19.45 20.36 8.90
C ILE A 6 18.18 20.36 8.03
N SER A 7 18.28 20.14 6.71
CA SER A 7 17.12 20.23 5.80
C SER A 7 16.09 19.08 5.95
N LEU A 8 16.54 17.89 6.35
CA LEU A 8 15.68 16.70 6.41
C LEU A 8 14.77 16.63 7.64
N LEU A 9 15.10 17.35 8.73
CA LEU A 9 14.28 17.39 9.95
C LEU A 9 13.12 18.39 9.86
N VAL A 10 13.16 19.34 8.92
CA VAL A 10 12.12 20.38 8.79
C VAL A 10 10.91 19.87 7.99
N SER A 11 11.06 18.84 7.17
CA SER A 11 9.93 18.29 6.39
C SER A 11 9.04 17.34 7.19
N SER A 12 9.56 16.70 8.25
CA SER A 12 8.79 15.80 9.12
C SER A 12 7.83 16.54 10.06
N THR A 13 8.06 17.82 10.34
CA THR A 13 7.23 18.60 11.28
C THR A 13 5.93 19.11 10.67
N ALA A 14 5.87 19.23 9.33
CA ALA A 14 4.63 19.59 8.62
C ALA A 14 3.61 18.43 8.59
N ALA A 15 4.09 17.18 8.63
CA ALA A 15 3.24 15.99 8.57
C ALA A 15 2.57 15.65 9.92
N PHE A 16 3.16 16.08 11.04
CA PHE A 16 2.70 15.70 12.38
C PHE A 16 2.76 16.88 13.38
N PRO A 17 1.90 17.90 13.23
CA PRO A 17 1.89 19.06 14.14
C PRO A 17 1.59 18.68 15.60
N ALA A 18 0.97 17.52 15.85
CA ALA A 18 0.74 16.98 17.19
C ALA A 18 2.04 16.66 17.96
N LEU A 19 3.14 16.37 17.27
CA LEU A 19 4.44 16.08 17.91
C LEU A 19 5.14 17.35 18.44
N LEU A 20 4.76 18.54 17.97
CA LEU A 20 5.35 19.83 18.40
C LEU A 20 4.81 20.33 19.74
N ASN A 21 3.66 19.83 20.21
CA ASN A 21 2.99 20.35 21.41
C ASN A 21 3.16 19.45 22.65
N LEU A 22 4.11 18.51 22.61
CA LEU A 22 4.50 17.74 23.78
C LEU A 22 5.35 18.64 24.70
N LYS A 23 4.66 19.35 25.60
CA LYS A 23 5.26 20.13 26.69
C LYS A 23 6.10 19.22 27.59
N GLY A 24 7.40 19.15 27.31
CA GLY A 24 8.52 19.08 28.27
C GLY A 24 8.64 17.91 29.26
N ASN A 25 7.62 17.08 29.50
CA ASN A 25 7.62 16.11 30.61
C ASN A 25 7.18 14.69 30.24
N GLU A 26 6.87 14.40 28.98
CA GLU A 26 6.64 13.02 28.54
C GLU A 26 7.91 12.47 27.91
N LYS A 27 8.34 11.28 28.35
CA LYS A 27 9.46 10.57 27.75
C LYS A 27 9.11 10.33 26.28
N LEU A 28 9.68 11.12 25.37
CA LEU A 28 9.65 10.95 23.91
C LEU A 28 10.17 9.58 23.41
N LEU A 29 10.54 8.70 24.34
CA LEU A 29 11.14 7.38 24.14
C LEU A 29 10.42 6.30 24.95
N ASP A 30 9.18 6.53 25.40
CA ASP A 30 8.35 5.41 25.85
C ASP A 30 7.93 4.58 24.63
N THR A 31 8.85 3.73 24.18
CA THR A 31 8.65 2.79 23.08
C THR A 31 7.88 1.54 23.54
N SER A 32 7.35 1.51 24.77
CA SER A 32 6.55 0.37 25.24
C SER A 32 5.24 0.21 24.46
N VAL A 33 4.71 1.30 23.89
CA VAL A 33 3.61 1.29 22.91
C VAL A 33 4.07 0.90 21.49
N LEU A 34 5.37 0.99 21.21
CA LEU A 34 6.03 0.53 19.98
C LEU A 34 6.66 -0.85 20.16
N ASP A 35 6.26 -1.61 21.17
CA ASP A 35 6.62 -3.03 21.33
C ASP A 35 5.89 -3.86 20.26
N LEU A 36 6.22 -3.58 18.99
CA LEU A 36 5.73 -4.25 17.77
C LEU A 36 6.03 -5.75 17.80
N ASN A 37 6.95 -6.16 18.67
CA ASN A 37 7.34 -7.55 18.89
C ASN A 37 6.37 -8.33 19.79
N LYS A 38 5.52 -7.68 20.61
CA LYS A 38 4.54 -8.38 21.46
C LYS A 38 3.50 -9.17 20.68
N HIS A 39 3.28 -8.76 19.43
CA HIS A 39 2.45 -9.45 18.47
C HIS A 39 3.26 -9.72 17.21
N LYS A 40 4.46 -10.32 17.33
CA LYS A 40 5.07 -10.99 16.17
C LYS A 40 4.03 -11.95 15.61
N ALA A 41 3.40 -11.56 14.51
CA ALA A 41 2.72 -12.51 13.67
C ALA A 41 3.76 -13.60 13.37
N LYS A 42 3.31 -14.86 13.32
CA LYS A 42 4.15 -15.95 12.80
C LYS A 42 4.78 -15.47 11.48
N LYS A 43 6.03 -15.88 11.21
CA LYS A 43 6.78 -15.64 9.95
C LYS A 43 5.84 -15.27 8.81
N ASN A 44 6.10 -14.15 8.14
CA ASN A 44 5.30 -13.63 7.05
C ASN A 44 4.92 -14.76 6.12
N ILE A 45 3.62 -14.85 5.86
CA ILE A 45 3.05 -16.04 5.24
C ILE A 45 3.55 -16.17 3.79
N TYR A 46 4.14 -15.10 3.23
CA TYR A 46 4.53 -15.00 1.83
C TYR A 46 5.96 -14.42 1.66
N PRO A 47 7.01 -15.25 1.71
CA PRO A 47 8.36 -14.80 1.38
C PRO A 47 8.41 -14.25 -0.06
N ALA A 48 9.13 -13.15 -0.23
CA ALA A 48 9.12 -12.21 -1.34
C ALA A 48 9.22 -12.72 -2.79
N ALA A 49 9.54 -14.00 -3.05
CA ALA A 49 10.02 -14.38 -4.37
C ALA A 49 9.66 -15.81 -4.85
N ASP A 50 8.72 -16.51 -4.21
CA ASP A 50 8.26 -17.82 -4.75
C ASP A 50 6.79 -17.74 -5.22
N PRO A 51 6.54 -17.80 -6.55
CA PRO A 51 5.19 -17.91 -7.11
C PRO A 51 4.37 -19.07 -6.51
N LYS A 52 5.02 -20.13 -6.01
CA LYS A 52 4.35 -21.30 -5.41
C LYS A 52 3.70 -21.01 -4.06
N ASN A 53 4.17 -19.98 -3.36
CA ASN A 53 3.69 -19.63 -2.03
C ASN A 53 2.73 -18.43 -2.06
N CYS A 54 2.48 -17.83 -3.23
CA CYS A 54 1.58 -16.70 -3.32
C CYS A 54 0.11 -17.17 -3.32
N PRO A 55 -0.74 -16.66 -2.41
CA PRO A 55 -2.15 -17.03 -2.33
C PRO A 55 -2.88 -16.78 -3.63
N PHE A 56 -3.84 -17.65 -3.92
CA PHE A 56 -4.68 -17.53 -5.08
C PHE A 56 -6.15 -17.51 -4.69
N ASN A 57 -6.77 -16.35 -4.87
CA ASN A 57 -8.21 -16.20 -4.91
C ASN A 57 -8.67 -16.37 -6.37
N PRO A 58 -9.48 -17.39 -6.71
CA PRO A 58 -9.97 -17.60 -8.07
C PRO A 58 -11.01 -16.57 -8.51
N ASP A 59 -11.68 -15.92 -7.55
CA ASP A 59 -12.79 -15.00 -7.78
C ASP A 59 -12.31 -13.54 -7.71
N HIS A 60 -11.40 -13.17 -8.62
CA HIS A 60 -10.90 -11.80 -8.70
C HIS A 60 -12.04 -10.81 -9.00
N VAL A 61 -12.25 -9.87 -8.08
CA VAL A 61 -13.18 -8.75 -8.24
C VAL A 61 -12.38 -7.46 -8.16
N PRO A 62 -12.47 -6.57 -9.17
CA PRO A 62 -11.87 -5.24 -9.12
C PRO A 62 -12.35 -4.41 -7.92
N ALA A 63 -11.75 -3.24 -7.73
CA ALA A 63 -12.22 -2.24 -6.79
C ALA A 63 -13.74 -2.01 -6.89
N ALA A 64 -14.38 -1.73 -5.76
CA ALA A 64 -15.79 -1.38 -5.75
C ALA A 64 -16.04 -0.20 -6.73
N PRO A 65 -17.08 -0.29 -7.58
CA PRO A 65 -17.29 0.70 -8.62
C PRO A 65 -17.59 2.08 -8.03
N TRP A 66 -17.24 3.13 -8.77
CA TRP A 66 -17.56 4.49 -8.38
C TRP A 66 -19.07 4.66 -8.12
N ASN A 67 -19.41 5.28 -7.00
CA ASN A 67 -20.79 5.46 -6.55
C ASN A 67 -21.13 6.95 -6.40
N ALA A 68 -22.17 7.42 -7.09
CA ALA A 68 -22.61 8.81 -7.01
C ALA A 68 -23.10 9.24 -5.61
N SER A 69 -23.57 8.30 -4.80
CA SER A 69 -23.96 8.53 -3.40
C SER A 69 -22.76 8.69 -2.47
N PHE A 70 -21.61 8.09 -2.81
CA PHE A 70 -20.37 8.14 -2.04
C PHE A 70 -19.19 8.51 -2.97
N PRO A 71 -19.20 9.71 -3.57
CA PRO A 71 -18.25 10.03 -4.63
C PRO A 71 -16.86 10.42 -4.09
N TYR A 72 -16.73 10.67 -2.78
CA TYR A 72 -15.51 11.15 -2.13
C TYR A 72 -14.87 12.33 -2.89
N ASN A 73 -13.61 12.23 -3.29
CA ASN A 73 -12.89 13.23 -4.07
C ASN A 73 -13.24 13.19 -5.57
N HIS A 74 -14.21 12.38 -5.98
CA HIS A 74 -14.64 12.17 -7.36
C HIS A 74 -13.55 11.60 -8.30
N ALA A 75 -12.48 11.03 -7.76
CA ALA A 75 -11.51 10.32 -8.59
C ALA A 75 -12.14 9.02 -9.12
N ASN A 76 -11.97 8.76 -10.41
CA ASN A 76 -12.53 7.62 -11.11
C ASN A 76 -11.77 7.36 -12.42
N ASN A 77 -11.53 6.09 -12.73
CA ASN A 77 -10.78 5.61 -13.89
C ASN A 77 -9.37 6.23 -14.01
N GLY A 78 -8.72 6.49 -12.87
CA GLY A 78 -7.39 7.10 -12.80
C GLY A 78 -7.35 8.58 -13.19
N LEU A 79 -8.50 9.25 -13.31
CA LEU A 79 -8.58 10.66 -13.68
C LEU A 79 -8.49 11.59 -12.46
N PRO A 80 -8.14 12.88 -12.66
CA PRO A 80 -8.11 13.85 -11.58
C PRO A 80 -9.46 14.01 -10.89
N GLY A 81 -9.46 13.84 -9.56
CA GLY A 81 -10.55 14.23 -8.69
C GLY A 81 -10.65 15.74 -8.49
N LYS A 82 -11.48 16.16 -7.54
CA LYS A 82 -11.70 17.59 -7.21
C LYS A 82 -10.55 18.23 -6.44
N GLY A 83 -9.62 17.43 -5.90
CA GLY A 83 -8.55 17.90 -5.01
C GLY A 83 -9.08 18.51 -3.71
N LYS A 84 -10.25 18.07 -3.25
CA LYS A 84 -10.88 18.54 -2.01
C LYS A 84 -10.93 17.40 -1.00
N GLY A 85 -10.47 17.67 0.22
CA GLY A 85 -10.55 16.72 1.33
C GLY A 85 -11.76 17.01 2.24
N GLY A 86 -11.72 16.42 3.44
CA GLY A 86 -12.77 16.60 4.45
C GLY A 86 -13.94 15.63 4.31
N TYR A 87 -13.81 14.63 3.45
CA TYR A 87 -14.73 13.50 3.38
C TYR A 87 -14.39 12.50 4.47
N GLN A 88 -15.41 11.97 5.16
CA GLN A 88 -15.24 10.76 5.95
C GLN A 88 -15.19 9.57 4.98
N VAL A 89 -14.12 8.78 5.05
CA VAL A 89 -13.88 7.64 4.16
C VAL A 89 -13.52 6.41 4.99
N PRO A 90 -14.30 5.31 4.92
CA PRO A 90 -15.60 5.19 4.25
C PRO A 90 -16.68 6.10 4.85
N ALA A 91 -17.60 6.58 4.01
CA ALA A 91 -18.74 7.36 4.46
C ALA A 91 -19.75 6.49 5.22
N PRO A 92 -20.51 7.02 6.20
CA PRO A 92 -21.58 6.26 6.85
C PRO A 92 -22.61 5.74 5.83
N GLY A 93 -22.84 4.43 5.84
CA GLY A 93 -23.76 3.76 4.90
C GLY A 93 -23.11 3.27 3.60
N ASP A 94 -21.81 3.47 3.40
CA ASP A 94 -21.06 2.87 2.30
C ASP A 94 -20.66 1.42 2.64
N GLU A 95 -21.57 0.48 2.34
CA GLU A 95 -21.39 -0.95 2.62
C GLU A 95 -20.39 -1.65 1.69
N GLU A 96 -20.11 -1.08 0.51
CA GLU A 96 -19.13 -1.60 -0.45
C GLU A 96 -17.71 -1.44 0.12
N HIS A 97 -17.47 -0.30 0.78
CA HIS A 97 -16.18 0.02 1.38
C HIS A 97 -16.06 -0.33 2.87
N ARG A 98 -16.99 -1.12 3.41
CA ARG A 98 -16.86 -1.62 4.78
C ARG A 98 -15.60 -2.49 4.93
N PHE A 99 -15.05 -2.50 6.13
CA PHE A 99 -13.89 -3.34 6.45
C PHE A 99 -14.28 -4.82 6.35
N ILE A 100 -13.45 -5.59 5.64
CA ILE A 100 -13.52 -7.04 5.58
C ILE A 100 -12.11 -7.57 5.82
N HIS A 101 -11.97 -8.48 6.79
CA HIS A 101 -10.68 -9.15 7.04
C HIS A 101 -10.23 -9.91 5.78
N PRO A 102 -8.94 -9.89 5.44
CA PRO A 102 -8.42 -10.71 4.35
C PRO A 102 -8.59 -12.19 4.69
N THR A 103 -8.90 -12.98 3.68
CA THR A 103 -8.94 -14.44 3.77
C THR A 103 -7.53 -15.03 3.57
N ALA A 104 -7.40 -16.35 3.75
CA ALA A 104 -6.13 -17.04 3.49
C ALA A 104 -5.73 -17.05 2.01
N THR A 105 -6.65 -16.71 1.09
CA THR A 105 -6.40 -16.66 -0.36
C THR A 105 -6.06 -15.25 -0.86
N ASP A 106 -6.14 -14.24 0.01
CA ASP A 106 -5.90 -12.84 -0.36
C ASP A 106 -4.46 -12.41 -0.04
N ILE A 107 -3.89 -11.62 -0.94
CA ILE A 107 -2.52 -11.13 -0.84
C ILE A 107 -2.51 -9.83 -0.03
N ARG A 108 -1.59 -9.75 0.93
CA ARG A 108 -1.21 -8.51 1.61
C ARG A 108 0.31 -8.42 1.58
N GLY A 109 0.84 -7.21 1.66
CA GLY A 109 2.28 -6.98 1.57
C GLY A 109 2.78 -5.91 2.54
N PRO A 110 3.86 -5.19 2.19
CA PRO A 110 4.60 -4.40 3.17
C PRO A 110 3.95 -3.04 3.39
N CYS A 111 3.21 -2.54 2.40
CA CYS A 111 2.55 -1.23 2.47
C CYS A 111 1.23 -1.31 3.29
N PRO A 112 1.17 -0.70 4.49
CA PRO A 112 -0.05 -0.73 5.30
C PRO A 112 -1.22 0.01 4.62
N GLY A 113 -0.93 1.05 3.82
CA GLY A 113 -1.95 1.77 3.05
C GLY A 113 -2.64 0.87 2.04
N MET A 114 -1.88 0.13 1.22
CA MET A 114 -2.42 -0.83 0.25
C MET A 114 -3.23 -1.94 0.93
N ASN A 115 -2.74 -2.48 2.04
CA ASN A 115 -3.45 -3.50 2.81
C ASN A 115 -4.79 -3.01 3.33
N MET A 116 -4.84 -1.77 3.83
CA MET A 116 -6.08 -1.12 4.26
C MET A 116 -7.02 -0.89 3.07
N LEU A 117 -6.53 -0.38 1.94
CA LEU A 117 -7.35 -0.17 0.74
C LEU A 117 -8.00 -1.48 0.26
N ALA A 118 -7.26 -2.59 0.23
CA ALA A 118 -7.80 -3.90 -0.15
C ALA A 118 -8.80 -4.42 0.89
N ASN A 119 -8.53 -4.24 2.19
CA ASN A 119 -9.49 -4.61 3.25
C ASN A 119 -10.76 -3.76 3.22
N HIS A 120 -10.74 -2.60 2.58
CA HIS A 120 -11.89 -1.72 2.38
C HIS A 120 -12.40 -1.71 0.93
N GLY A 121 -11.90 -2.54 0.02
CA GLY A 121 -12.43 -2.64 -1.35
C GLY A 121 -12.20 -1.42 -2.24
N PHE A 122 -11.34 -0.47 -1.84
CA PHE A 122 -10.93 0.65 -2.71
C PHE A 122 -9.96 0.22 -3.82
N ILE A 123 -9.33 -0.93 -3.62
CA ILE A 123 -8.62 -1.72 -4.64
C ILE A 123 -9.14 -3.15 -4.54
N ALA A 124 -8.84 -3.99 -5.54
CA ALA A 124 -9.21 -5.41 -5.51
C ALA A 124 -8.83 -6.09 -4.17
N ARG A 125 -9.81 -6.77 -3.55
CA ARG A 125 -9.66 -7.30 -2.18
C ARG A 125 -8.68 -8.47 -2.10
N ASP A 126 -8.46 -9.16 -3.22
CA ASP A 126 -7.52 -10.27 -3.36
C ASP A 126 -6.05 -9.81 -3.40
N GLY A 127 -5.80 -8.51 -3.53
CA GLY A 127 -4.46 -7.92 -3.56
C GLY A 127 -3.77 -7.94 -4.92
N ILE A 128 -4.50 -8.21 -6.01
CA ILE A 128 -4.03 -7.96 -7.39
C ILE A 128 -4.74 -6.71 -7.91
N THR A 129 -4.03 -5.59 -7.96
CA THR A 129 -4.63 -4.29 -8.32
C THR A 129 -4.13 -3.79 -9.67
N ASP A 130 -4.68 -2.68 -10.15
CA ASP A 130 -4.21 -1.97 -11.34
C ASP A 130 -3.92 -0.49 -11.07
N LEU A 131 -3.21 0.14 -12.01
CA LEU A 131 -2.79 1.53 -11.91
C LEU A 131 -3.96 2.51 -11.64
N ALA A 132 -5.12 2.30 -12.26
CA ALA A 132 -6.26 3.20 -12.12
C ALA A 132 -6.89 3.06 -10.73
N GLU A 133 -7.07 1.82 -10.24
CA GLU A 133 -7.58 1.57 -8.89
C GLU A 133 -6.73 2.28 -7.84
N VAL A 134 -5.41 2.13 -7.90
CA VAL A 134 -4.50 2.74 -6.92
C VAL A 134 -4.49 4.27 -7.03
N THR A 135 -4.55 4.80 -8.25
CA THR A 135 -4.60 6.24 -8.48
C THR A 135 -5.90 6.84 -7.93
N ASP A 136 -7.03 6.18 -8.13
CA ASP A 136 -8.33 6.62 -7.61
C ASP A 136 -8.38 6.50 -6.09
N ALA A 137 -7.91 5.38 -5.54
CA ALA A 137 -7.85 5.13 -4.11
C ALA A 137 -6.98 6.17 -3.37
N CYS A 138 -5.80 6.50 -3.91
CA CYS A 138 -4.93 7.52 -3.33
C CYS A 138 -5.62 8.89 -3.24
N GLN A 139 -6.38 9.26 -4.27
CA GLN A 139 -7.11 10.53 -4.30
C GLN A 139 -8.36 10.51 -3.41
N ASN A 140 -9.13 9.43 -3.43
CA ASN A 140 -10.40 9.34 -2.71
C ASN A 140 -10.22 9.09 -1.21
N VAL A 141 -9.23 8.29 -0.81
CA VAL A 141 -9.02 7.88 0.59
C VAL A 141 -8.01 8.76 1.31
N PHE A 142 -6.88 9.05 0.67
CA PHE A 142 -5.80 9.84 1.29
C PHE A 142 -5.83 11.32 0.90
N ASN A 143 -6.80 11.74 0.09
CA ASN A 143 -6.90 13.10 -0.46
C ASN A 143 -5.58 13.54 -1.14
N MET A 144 -4.90 12.59 -1.77
CA MET A 144 -3.68 12.87 -2.51
C MET A 144 -4.02 13.65 -3.79
N GLY A 145 -3.20 14.64 -4.15
CA GLY A 145 -3.35 15.31 -5.45
C GLY A 145 -3.09 14.33 -6.60
N TRP A 146 -3.80 14.50 -7.72
CA TRP A 146 -3.73 13.56 -8.85
C TRP A 146 -2.30 13.33 -9.35
N ASP A 147 -1.50 14.39 -9.49
CA ASP A 147 -0.11 14.26 -9.97
C ASP A 147 0.71 13.33 -9.06
N LEU A 148 0.60 13.49 -7.74
CA LEU A 148 1.32 12.65 -6.77
C LEU A 148 0.75 11.23 -6.74
N ALA A 149 -0.58 11.08 -6.80
CA ALA A 149 -1.26 9.79 -6.82
C ALA A 149 -0.84 8.97 -8.05
N ASN A 150 -0.84 9.60 -9.22
CA ASN A 150 -0.48 8.96 -10.47
C ASN A 150 1.01 8.59 -10.49
N VAL A 151 1.90 9.49 -10.03
CA VAL A 151 3.35 9.20 -9.95
C VAL A 151 3.63 8.03 -8.99
N ILE A 152 3.07 8.04 -7.78
CA ILE A 152 3.32 6.94 -6.82
C ILE A 152 2.72 5.63 -7.32
N SER A 153 1.53 5.67 -7.95
CA SER A 153 0.91 4.46 -8.51
C SER A 153 1.72 3.90 -9.69
N LEU A 154 2.29 4.77 -10.52
CA LEU A 154 3.19 4.35 -11.60
C LEU A 154 4.52 3.80 -11.06
N VAL A 155 5.09 4.42 -10.03
CA VAL A 155 6.29 3.91 -9.37
C VAL A 155 6.02 2.56 -8.73
N ALA A 156 4.87 2.37 -8.07
CA ALA A 156 4.46 1.07 -7.54
C ALA A 156 4.27 0.02 -8.65
N LEU A 157 3.69 0.40 -9.78
CA LEU A 157 3.56 -0.50 -10.94
C LEU A 157 4.94 -0.90 -11.50
N VAL A 158 5.86 0.05 -11.68
CA VAL A 158 7.14 -0.21 -12.36
C VAL A 158 8.18 -0.83 -11.43
N LEU A 159 8.31 -0.32 -10.20
CA LEU A 159 9.28 -0.80 -9.22
C LEU A 159 8.73 -1.94 -8.35
N GLY A 160 7.41 -2.12 -8.26
CA GLY A 160 6.79 -3.30 -7.66
C GLY A 160 6.68 -4.48 -8.63
N ASP A 161 7.47 -4.47 -9.70
CA ASP A 161 7.54 -5.48 -10.76
C ASP A 161 6.18 -5.83 -11.40
N GLY A 162 5.29 -4.85 -11.55
CA GLY A 162 4.05 -4.98 -12.31
C GLY A 162 4.26 -5.10 -13.81
N ASP A 163 3.19 -5.41 -14.54
CA ASP A 163 3.20 -5.44 -15.99
C ASP A 163 2.64 -4.14 -16.57
N ILE A 164 3.45 -3.42 -17.34
CA ILE A 164 3.05 -2.13 -17.94
C ILE A 164 1.95 -2.34 -18.99
N VAL A 165 1.89 -3.51 -19.63
CA VAL A 165 0.90 -3.81 -20.68
C VAL A 165 -0.48 -4.03 -20.07
N SER A 166 -0.59 -4.92 -19.08
CA SER A 166 -1.84 -5.15 -18.35
C SER A 166 -2.18 -4.01 -17.38
N ARG A 167 -1.18 -3.23 -16.96
CA ARG A 167 -1.19 -2.21 -15.90
C ARG A 167 -1.50 -2.77 -14.51
N LYS A 168 -1.25 -4.07 -14.29
CA LYS A 168 -1.53 -4.77 -13.03
C LYS A 168 -0.26 -5.08 -12.25
N PHE A 169 -0.37 -5.12 -10.93
CA PHE A 169 0.68 -5.58 -10.04
C PHE A 169 0.10 -6.20 -8.76
N SER A 170 0.91 -7.00 -8.08
CA SER A 170 0.59 -7.60 -6.79
C SER A 170 1.01 -6.67 -5.66
N ILE A 171 0.14 -6.49 -4.66
CA ILE A 171 0.46 -5.68 -3.48
C ILE A 171 1.37 -6.41 -2.47
N GLY A 172 1.76 -7.65 -2.77
CA GLY A 172 2.59 -8.49 -1.93
C GLY A 172 3.50 -9.37 -2.78
N CYS A 173 3.22 -10.68 -2.84
CA CYS A 173 4.07 -11.73 -3.42
C CYS A 173 4.01 -11.87 -4.95
N ASP A 174 4.86 -12.76 -5.49
CA ASP A 174 4.93 -13.07 -6.92
C ASP A 174 3.61 -13.62 -7.47
N ALA A 175 3.00 -12.83 -8.34
CA ALA A 175 1.75 -13.16 -8.99
C ALA A 175 1.83 -13.03 -10.52
N THR A 176 3.00 -13.28 -11.15
CA THR A 176 3.20 -13.10 -12.61
C THR A 176 2.09 -13.71 -13.45
N ASN A 177 1.58 -14.89 -13.09
CA ASN A 177 0.50 -15.57 -13.81
C ASN A 177 -0.86 -14.84 -13.80
N ARG A 178 -1.02 -13.81 -12.96
CA ARG A 178 -2.23 -13.01 -12.76
C ARG A 178 -2.04 -11.54 -13.11
N THR A 179 -0.81 -11.05 -13.05
CA THR A 179 -0.45 -9.67 -13.35
C THR A 179 0.03 -9.49 -14.78
N ALA A 180 0.77 -10.44 -15.37
CA ALA A 180 1.34 -10.27 -16.70
C ALA A 180 0.30 -10.45 -17.82
N ALA A 181 0.35 -9.58 -18.84
CA ALA A 181 -0.42 -9.75 -20.07
C ALA A 181 0.01 -11.01 -20.87
N ALA A 182 1.28 -11.41 -20.77
CA ALA A 182 1.83 -12.61 -21.40
C ALA A 182 2.75 -13.37 -20.42
N PRO A 183 2.19 -14.10 -19.44
CA PRO A 183 2.96 -14.76 -18.37
C PRO A 183 4.07 -15.71 -18.84
N GLN A 184 3.94 -16.26 -20.04
CA GLN A 184 4.84 -17.28 -20.62
C GLN A 184 6.17 -16.68 -21.09
N VAL A 185 6.22 -15.36 -21.29
CA VAL A 185 7.42 -14.62 -21.74
C VAL A 185 7.80 -13.49 -20.80
N ALA A 186 6.98 -13.23 -19.77
CA ALA A 186 7.29 -12.25 -18.74
C ALA A 186 8.40 -12.76 -17.81
N GLY A 187 9.20 -11.83 -17.30
CA GLY A 187 10.07 -12.09 -16.15
C GLY A 187 9.25 -12.32 -14.87
N SER A 188 9.91 -12.74 -13.79
CA SER A 188 9.29 -12.81 -12.47
C SER A 188 8.79 -11.43 -12.04
N GLN A 189 7.61 -11.41 -11.42
CA GLN A 189 6.90 -10.22 -10.98
C GLN A 189 6.59 -10.36 -9.49
N PRO A 190 7.61 -10.21 -8.61
CA PRO A 190 7.49 -10.50 -7.18
C PRO A 190 6.51 -9.60 -6.42
N GLY A 191 5.95 -8.56 -7.06
CA GLY A 191 5.05 -7.62 -6.41
C GLY A 191 5.78 -6.67 -5.47
N LEU A 192 5.02 -6.00 -4.61
CA LEU A 192 5.60 -5.07 -3.63
C LEU A 192 6.51 -5.73 -2.58
N ASN A 193 6.49 -7.06 -2.41
CA ASN A 193 7.45 -7.75 -1.53
C ASN A 193 8.85 -7.87 -2.17
N GLY A 194 9.03 -7.57 -3.47
CA GLY A 194 10.33 -7.62 -4.13
C GLY A 194 11.38 -6.72 -3.44
N HIS A 195 12.29 -7.35 -2.70
CA HIS A 195 13.35 -6.65 -1.97
C HIS A 195 14.34 -5.96 -2.91
N ASN A 196 14.75 -4.74 -2.58
CA ASN A 196 15.57 -3.84 -3.39
C ASN A 196 14.95 -3.40 -4.74
N ASN A 197 13.68 -3.68 -4.98
CA ASN A 197 12.93 -3.10 -6.10
C ASN A 197 12.05 -1.97 -5.60
N PHE A 198 11.08 -2.29 -4.73
CA PHE A 198 10.23 -1.32 -4.03
C PHE A 198 10.36 -1.46 -2.51
N GLU A 199 10.34 -2.69 -2.00
CA GLU A 199 10.58 -2.96 -0.59
C GLU A 199 12.06 -2.74 -0.24
N ALA A 200 12.31 -2.18 0.94
CA ALA A 200 13.63 -1.80 1.41
C ALA A 200 13.74 -1.91 2.95
N ASP A 201 14.99 -2.07 3.39
CA ASP A 201 15.37 -2.13 4.80
C ASP A 201 15.06 -0.82 5.56
N ALA A 202 15.10 -0.90 6.89
CA ALA A 202 14.73 0.15 7.85
C ALA A 202 13.25 0.56 7.77
N SER A 203 12.38 -0.40 7.47
CA SER A 203 10.94 -0.22 7.52
C SER A 203 10.44 0.03 8.95
N MET A 204 9.44 0.91 9.12
CA MET A 204 8.94 1.27 10.46
C MET A 204 8.14 0.15 11.14
N GLY A 205 7.59 -0.80 10.39
CA GLY A 205 6.68 -1.82 10.91
C GLY A 205 6.83 -3.19 10.26
N ARG A 206 7.97 -3.44 9.63
CA ARG A 206 8.37 -4.70 8.98
C ARG A 206 9.85 -4.92 9.26
N ASP A 207 10.26 -6.19 9.30
CA ASP A 207 11.64 -6.58 9.59
C ASP A 207 12.49 -6.46 8.30
N ASP A 208 13.79 -6.19 8.44
CA ASP A 208 14.70 -6.11 7.29
C ASP A 208 14.91 -7.49 6.67
N PHE A 209 14.92 -7.56 5.33
CA PHE A 209 14.98 -8.81 4.58
C PHE A 209 16.18 -9.68 4.99
N PHE A 210 17.38 -9.09 5.10
CA PHE A 210 18.58 -9.83 5.48
C PHE A 210 18.57 -10.29 6.94
N LEU A 211 18.01 -9.49 7.85
CA LEU A 211 18.00 -9.78 9.29
C LEU A 211 16.94 -10.81 9.67
N ASN A 212 15.95 -11.02 8.81
CA ASN A 212 14.82 -11.91 9.05
C ASN A 212 14.70 -13.02 8.01
N GLU A 213 15.82 -13.57 7.53
CA GLU A 213 15.85 -14.78 6.67
C GLU A 213 15.10 -14.65 5.33
N GLY A 214 15.02 -13.45 4.77
CA GLY A 214 14.30 -13.18 3.52
C GLY A 214 12.80 -12.93 3.69
N ASP A 215 12.37 -12.68 4.92
CA ASP A 215 11.02 -12.27 5.28
C ASP A 215 11.01 -10.76 5.63
N ASN A 216 10.24 -9.99 4.87
CA ASN A 216 10.06 -8.53 4.95
C ASN A 216 8.60 -8.12 5.25
#